data_AF-A0A285T5D9-F1
#
_entry.id   AF-A0A285T5D9-F1
#
_cell.length_a   1.000
_cell.length_b   1.000
_cell.length_c   1.000
_cell.angle_alpha   90.00
_cell.angle_beta   90.00
_cell.angle_gamma   90.00
#
_symmetry.space_group_name_H-M   'P 1'
#
loop_
_entity.id
_entity.type
_entity.pdbx_description
1 polymer ?
#
loop_
_entity_poly.entity_id
_entity_poly.type
_entity_poly.pdbx_seq_one_letter_code
_entity_poly.pdbx_strand_id
1 'polypeptide(L)'
;MKKNEYMAMIIKDYLRSLGKGTHTLTALEARKLPGMDDYAANSCYPNVCIAMDKVAKEYYVGTALNDHNQSSTYAYEYIVK
;
A
#
# COMPACT_ATOMS: atom_id res chain seq x y z
N MET A 1 -11.81 -5.37 12.55
CA MET A 1 -10.68 -4.87 11.74
C MET A 1 -11.23 -3.79 10.80
N LYS A 2 -10.63 -2.60 10.76
CA LYS A 2 -11.06 -1.50 9.87
C LYS A 2 -10.72 -1.86 8.41
N LYS A 3 -11.44 -1.30 7.43
CA LYS A 3 -11.24 -1.62 5.99
C LYS A 3 -9.78 -1.45 5.53
N ASN A 4 -9.11 -0.40 5.98
CA ASN A 4 -7.69 -0.12 5.68
C ASN A 4 -6.70 -1.15 6.28
N GLU A 5 -7.07 -1.87 7.33
CA GLU A 5 -6.22 -2.92 7.90
C GLU A 5 -6.18 -4.16 7.00
N TYR A 6 -7.31 -4.53 6.39
CA TYR A 6 -7.34 -5.60 5.39
C TYR A 6 -6.53 -5.23 4.14
N MET A 7 -6.67 -3.99 3.67
CA MET A 7 -5.87 -3.46 2.56
C MET A 7 -4.37 -3.52 2.86
N ALA A 8 -3.95 -3.19 4.09
CA ALA A 8 -2.55 -3.23 4.49
C ALA A 8 -2.00 -4.67 4.48
N MET A 9 -2.81 -5.66 4.87
CA MET A 9 -2.42 -7.07 4.78
C MET A 9 -2.25 -7.53 3.33
N ILE A 10 -3.16 -7.14 2.43
CA ILE A 10 -3.04 -7.43 0.99
C ILE A 10 -1.74 -6.83 0.41
N ILE A 11 -1.45 -5.57 0.71
CA ILE A 11 -0.23 -4.88 0.25
C ILE A 11 1.01 -5.58 0.82
N LYS A 12 1.00 -5.94 2.10
CA LYS A 12 2.11 -6.64 2.76
C LYS A 12 2.38 -8.00 2.11
N ASP A 13 1.35 -8.80 1.89
CA ASP A 13 1.49 -10.14 1.29
C ASP A 13 1.99 -10.05 -0.14
N TYR A 14 1.53 -9.05 -0.91
CA TYR A 14 2.08 -8.73 -2.22
C TYR A 14 3.56 -8.40 -2.15
N LEU A 15 3.99 -7.45 -1.31
CA LEU A 15 5.41 -7.08 -1.16
C LEU A 15 6.28 -8.26 -0.72
N ARG A 16 5.78 -9.12 0.17
CA ARG A 16 6.45 -10.35 0.58
C ARG A 16 6.66 -11.31 -0.60
N SER A 17 5.68 -11.41 -1.50
CA SER A 17 5.75 -12.28 -2.68
C SER A 17 6.82 -11.84 -3.70
N LEU A 18 7.17 -10.54 -3.73
CA LEU A 18 8.24 -10.00 -4.57
C LEU A 18 9.65 -10.38 -4.07
N GLY A 19 9.75 -10.89 -2.84
CA GLY A 19 11.02 -11.24 -2.21
C GLY A 19 11.77 -10.04 -1.62
N LYS A 20 12.98 -10.31 -1.11
CA LYS A 20 13.81 -9.30 -0.45
C LYS A 20 14.30 -8.27 -1.46
N GLY A 21 14.31 -7.00 -1.06
CA GLY A 21 14.78 -5.90 -1.90
C GLY A 21 14.00 -4.61 -1.68
N THR A 22 14.30 -3.64 -2.53
CA THR A 22 13.62 -2.34 -2.56
C THR A 22 12.55 -2.37 -3.65
N HIS A 23 11.30 -2.11 -3.28
CA HIS A 23 10.16 -2.16 -4.18
C HIS A 23 9.35 -0.88 -4.11
N THR A 24 9.01 -0.31 -5.26
CA THR A 24 8.15 0.85 -5.34
C THR A 24 6.71 0.40 -5.62
N LEU A 25 5.76 1.02 -4.92
CA LEU A 25 4.33 0.79 -5.14
C LEU A 25 3.59 2.11 -5.09
N THR A 26 2.76 2.35 -6.10
CA THR A 26 1.80 3.46 -6.12
C THR A 26 0.44 3.05 -5.55
N ALA A 27 -0.36 4.01 -5.10
CA ALA A 27 -1.72 3.76 -4.64
C ALA A 27 -2.62 3.21 -5.77
N LEU A 28 -2.34 3.59 -7.03
CA LEU A 28 -3.01 3.02 -8.20
C LEU A 28 -2.71 1.52 -8.36
N GLU A 29 -1.45 1.11 -8.23
CA GLU A 29 -1.06 -0.30 -8.31
C GLU A 29 -1.57 -1.08 -7.11
N ALA A 30 -1.42 -0.55 -5.91
CA ALA A 30 -1.95 -1.13 -4.68
C ALA A 30 -3.47 -1.36 -4.79
N ARG A 31 -4.21 -0.39 -5.36
CA ARG A 31 -5.65 -0.52 -5.58
C ARG A 31 -6.02 -1.68 -6.51
N LYS A 32 -5.15 -2.05 -7.45
CA LYS A 32 -5.38 -3.14 -8.42
C LYS A 32 -4.97 -4.52 -7.89
N LEU A 33 -4.46 -4.62 -6.67
CA LEU A 33 -4.08 -5.90 -6.09
C LEU A 33 -5.31 -6.81 -5.90
N PRO A 34 -5.18 -8.13 -6.13
CA PRO A 34 -6.25 -9.09 -5.89
C PRO A 34 -6.82 -8.99 -4.46
N GLY A 35 -8.15 -9.00 -4.32
CA GLY A 35 -8.84 -8.86 -3.04
C GLY A 35 -8.97 -7.43 -2.52
N MET A 36 -8.38 -6.44 -3.18
CA MET A 36 -8.49 -5.03 -2.77
C MET A 36 -9.89 -4.45 -3.00
N ASP A 37 -10.59 -4.90 -4.05
CA ASP A 37 -11.96 -4.47 -4.40
C ASP A 37 -12.99 -4.73 -3.28
N ASP A 38 -12.79 -5.77 -2.46
CA ASP A 38 -13.67 -6.11 -1.34
C ASP A 38 -13.67 -5.02 -0.25
N TYR A 39 -12.62 -4.19 -0.23
CA TYR A 39 -12.40 -3.18 0.80
C TYR A 39 -12.36 -1.75 0.24
N ALA A 40 -11.88 -1.57 -1.00
CA ALA A 40 -11.70 -0.27 -1.63
C ALA A 40 -12.78 -0.04 -2.71
N ALA A 41 -13.84 0.71 -2.40
CA ALA A 41 -14.74 1.22 -3.44
C ALA A 41 -13.96 2.09 -4.45
N ASN A 42 -14.47 2.24 -5.69
CA ASN A 42 -13.79 2.88 -6.85
C ASN A 42 -13.22 4.30 -6.63
N SER A 43 -13.46 4.94 -5.48
CA SER A 43 -13.00 6.30 -5.14
C SER A 43 -12.16 6.37 -3.85
N CYS A 44 -11.65 5.25 -3.35
CA CYS A 44 -11.13 5.15 -1.98
C CYS A 44 -9.59 5.24 -1.85
N TYR A 45 -8.93 6.04 -2.68
CA TYR A 45 -7.48 6.27 -2.60
C TYR A 45 -6.99 6.74 -1.22
N PRO A 46 -7.73 7.57 -0.46
CA PRO A 46 -7.37 7.88 0.92
C PRO A 46 -7.15 6.65 1.81
N ASN A 47 -8.02 5.65 1.73
CA ASN A 47 -7.87 4.43 2.54
C ASN A 47 -6.71 3.55 2.05
N VAL A 48 -6.47 3.50 0.74
CA VAL A 48 -5.31 2.81 0.17
C VAL A 48 -4.01 3.47 0.64
N CYS A 49 -3.93 4.80 0.62
CA CYS A 49 -2.78 5.55 1.11
C CYS A 49 -2.55 5.31 2.60
N ILE A 50 -3.60 5.34 3.43
CA ILE A 50 -3.51 5.01 4.87
C ILE A 50 -3.01 3.58 5.09
N ALA A 51 -3.45 2.62 4.26
CA ALA A 51 -2.96 1.25 4.32
C ALA A 51 -1.48 1.14 3.92
N MET A 52 -1.06 1.85 2.87
CA MET A 52 0.34 1.94 2.43
C MET A 52 1.24 2.52 3.53
N ASP A 53 0.80 3.59 4.20
CA ASP A 53 1.45 4.17 5.37
C ASP A 53 1.63 3.17 6.49
N LYS A 54 0.57 2.43 6.80
CA LYS A 54 0.59 1.42 7.86
C LYS A 54 1.64 0.36 7.54
N VAL A 55 1.72 -0.09 6.29
CA VAL A 55 2.73 -1.06 5.86
C VAL A 55 4.15 -0.51 6.02
N ALA A 56 4.36 0.75 5.64
CA ALA A 56 5.65 1.45 5.73
C ALA A 56 6.11 1.72 7.17
N LYS A 57 5.18 1.71 8.14
CA LYS A 57 5.45 1.97 9.56
C LYS A 57 5.52 0.69 10.39
N GLU A 58 4.69 -0.30 10.08
CA GLU A 58 4.48 -1.48 10.94
C GLU A 58 5.12 -2.77 10.41
N TYR A 59 5.30 -2.91 9.09
CA TYR A 59 5.78 -4.18 8.50
C TYR A 59 7.13 -4.06 7.79
N TYR A 60 7.36 -2.98 7.06
CA TYR A 60 8.58 -2.74 6.30
C TYR A 60 9.09 -1.32 6.56
N VAL A 61 10.34 -1.04 6.18
CA VAL A 61 10.83 0.35 6.18
C VAL A 61 10.38 1.00 4.88
N GLY A 62 9.49 1.98 4.94
CA GLY A 62 8.98 2.67 3.76
C GLY A 62 9.27 4.18 3.73
N THR A 63 9.60 4.71 2.55
CA THR A 63 9.84 6.14 2.29
C THR A 63 8.80 6.64 1.27
N ALA A 64 8.06 7.70 1.62
CA ALA A 64 7.14 8.33 0.68
C ALA A 64 7.95 9.08 -0.40
N LEU A 65 7.60 8.86 -1.67
CA LEU A 65 8.36 9.41 -2.82
C LEU A 65 7.79 10.72 -3.35
N ASN A 66 6.60 11.11 -2.91
CA ASN A 66 5.95 12.35 -3.26
C ASN A 66 5.19 12.94 -2.08
N ASP A 67 4.80 14.20 -2.23
CA ASP A 67 3.93 14.87 -1.28
C ASP A 67 2.68 14.03 -1.03
N HIS A 68 2.26 14.01 0.23
CA HIS A 68 1.21 13.12 0.75
C HIS A 68 -0.19 13.53 0.28
N ASN A 69 -0.38 13.58 -1.03
CA ASN A 69 -1.65 13.79 -1.68
C ASN A 69 -2.29 12.41 -1.84
N GLN A 70 -3.29 12.13 -1.00
CA GLN A 70 -4.08 10.90 -0.94
C GLN A 70 -4.82 10.59 -2.25
N SER A 71 -4.06 10.23 -3.27
CA SER A 71 -4.44 10.16 -4.68
C SER A 71 -3.83 8.93 -5.34
N SER A 72 -4.22 8.62 -6.57
CA SER A 72 -3.72 7.48 -7.32
C SER A 72 -2.19 7.48 -7.53
N THR A 73 -1.58 8.66 -7.56
CA THR A 73 -0.14 8.82 -7.80
C THR A 73 0.69 8.74 -6.53
N TYR A 74 0.06 8.67 -5.35
CA TYR A 74 0.78 8.53 -4.09
C TYR A 74 1.66 7.28 -4.11
N ALA A 75 2.94 7.41 -3.76
CA ALA A 75 3.92 6.35 -3.95
C ALA A 75 4.82 6.16 -2.75
N TYR A 76 5.13 4.90 -2.46
CA TYR A 76 6.10 4.49 -1.46
C TYR A 76 7.18 3.62 -2.08
N GLU A 77 8.40 3.81 -1.61
CA GLU A 77 9.47 2.84 -1.71
C GLU A 77 9.52 2.02 -0.42
N TYR A 78 9.45 0.69 -0.53
CA TYR A 78 9.49 -0.25 0.59
C TYR A 78 10.76 -1.08 0.57
N ILE A 79 11.43 -1.20 1.71
CA ILE A 79 12.58 -2.10 1.91
C ILE A 79 12.09 -3.37 2.61
N VAL A 80 11.99 -4.46 1.85
CA VAL A 80 11.57 -5.79 2.31
C VAL A 80 12.82 -6.60 2.68
N LYS A 81 12.91 -7.06 3.94
CA LYS A 81 14.09 -7.74 4.52
C LYS A 81 13.90 -9.24 4.72
#